data_AF-A0A2P2NP63-F1
#
_entry.id   AF-A0A2P2NP63-F1
#
_cell.length_a   1.000
_cell.length_b   1.000
_cell.length_c   1.000
_cell.angle_alpha   90.00
_cell.angle_beta   90.00
_cell.angle_gamma   90.00
#
_symmetry.space_group_name_H-M   'P 1'
#
loop_
_entity.id
_entity.type
_entity.pdbx_description
1 polymer ?
#
loop_
_entity_poly.entity_id
_entity_poly.type
_entity_poly.pdbx_seq_one_letter_code
_entity_poly.pdbx_strand_id
1 'polypeptide(L)'
;MRSLCAMNEDRNERSLNETNQISRDQCELDTCAEGFGIANLRRLVGSDASNYTASLEELYENMLAKIDNLARQAEKSNAMIDLQENYNRKLRQKAVRTAFE
;
A
#
# COMPACT_ATOMS: atom_id res chain seq x y z
N MET A 1 8.33 29.76 -31.15
CA MET A 1 8.85 28.38 -31.28
C MET A 1 8.13 27.51 -30.26
N ARG A 2 7.54 26.40 -30.71
CA ARG A 2 6.68 25.52 -29.93
C ARG A 2 7.54 24.64 -29.03
N SER A 3 7.27 24.68 -27.72
CA SER A 3 7.89 23.86 -26.70
C SER A 3 7.65 22.37 -26.97
N LEU A 4 8.72 21.57 -26.86
CA LEU A 4 8.68 20.11 -26.77
C LEU A 4 9.85 19.67 -25.88
N CYS A 5 9.72 19.87 -24.57
CA CYS A 5 10.43 19.00 -23.63
C CYS A 5 9.64 17.71 -23.52
N ALA A 6 10.02 16.74 -24.34
CA ALA A 6 9.63 15.35 -24.16
C ALA A 6 10.16 14.88 -22.80
N MET A 7 9.29 14.78 -21.80
CA MET A 7 9.57 13.97 -20.63
C MET A 7 9.23 12.54 -21.01
N ASN A 8 10.28 11.79 -21.33
CA ASN A 8 10.20 10.37 -21.57
C ASN A 8 9.85 9.70 -20.24
N GLU A 9 8.83 8.85 -20.33
CA GLU A 9 8.16 8.03 -19.32
C GLU A 9 8.96 7.76 -18.04
N ASP A 10 8.31 8.05 -16.91
CA ASP A 10 8.60 7.49 -15.60
C ASP A 10 8.66 5.96 -15.74
N ARG A 11 9.88 5.44 -15.96
CA ARG A 11 10.13 4.02 -15.95
C ARG A 11 9.85 3.56 -14.54
N ASN A 12 8.71 2.87 -14.44
CA ASN A 12 8.28 1.93 -13.41
C ASN A 12 9.41 1.00 -12.95
N GLU A 13 10.41 1.54 -12.28
CA GLU A 13 11.36 0.82 -11.43
C GLU A 13 10.87 1.04 -10.01
N ARG A 14 9.79 0.32 -9.63
CA ARG A 14 9.60 0.00 -8.22
C ARG A 14 10.95 -0.46 -7.71
N SER A 15 11.48 0.19 -6.69
CA SER A 15 12.81 -0.12 -6.17
C SER A 15 12.85 -1.62 -5.90
N LEU A 16 13.95 -2.30 -6.23
CA LEU A 16 14.12 -3.73 -5.91
C LEU A 16 13.80 -4.01 -4.43
N ASN A 17 14.02 -3.02 -3.56
CA ASN A 17 13.64 -3.04 -2.16
C ASN A 17 12.12 -3.07 -1.92
N GLU A 18 11.33 -2.30 -2.69
CA GLU A 18 9.87 -2.32 -2.61
C GLU A 18 9.30 -3.65 -3.10
N THR A 19 9.82 -4.21 -4.21
CA THR A 19 9.39 -5.54 -4.69
C THR A 19 9.77 -6.65 -3.71
N ASN A 20 10.94 -6.55 -3.08
CA ASN A 20 11.37 -7.48 -2.04
C ASN A 20 10.50 -7.36 -0.79
N GLN A 21 10.09 -6.15 -0.41
CA GLN A 21 9.20 -5.94 0.72
C GLN A 21 7.80 -6.51 0.43
N ILE A 22 7.24 -6.24 -0.75
CA ILE A 22 5.95 -6.81 -1.18
C ILE A 22 5.99 -8.35 -1.17
N SER A 23 7.09 -8.94 -1.64
CA SER A 23 7.28 -10.40 -1.63
C SER A 23 7.34 -10.97 -0.21
N ARG A 24 8.01 -10.27 0.71
CA ARG A 24 8.06 -10.66 2.13
C ARG A 24 6.70 -10.52 2.78
N ASP A 25 6.00 -9.41 2.55
CA ASP A 25 4.66 -9.17 3.06
C ASP A 25 3.69 -10.22 2.52
N GLN A 26 3.79 -10.58 1.23
CA GLN A 26 2.97 -11.64 0.64
C GLN A 26 3.30 -13.01 1.24
N CYS A 27 4.57 -13.35 1.46
CA CYS A 27 4.98 -14.60 2.10
C CYS A 27 4.47 -14.69 3.54
N GLU A 28 4.52 -13.58 4.30
CA GLU A 28 3.95 -13.51 5.65
C GLU A 28 2.42 -13.69 5.64
N LEU A 29 1.74 -13.10 4.67
CA LEU A 29 0.29 -13.27 4.48
C LEU A 29 -0.06 -14.71 4.09
N ASP A 30 0.69 -15.31 3.17
CA ASP A 30 0.51 -16.70 2.73
C ASP A 30 0.75 -17.67 3.89
N THR A 31 1.76 -17.42 4.72
CA THR A 31 2.03 -18.19 5.94
C THR A 31 0.89 -18.05 6.96
N CYS A 32 0.34 -16.84 7.13
CA CYS A 32 -0.83 -16.62 7.99
C CYS A 32 -2.09 -17.31 7.45
N ALA A 33 -2.23 -17.42 6.13
CA ALA A 33 -3.36 -18.05 5.47
C ALA A 33 -3.23 -19.59 5.36
N GLU A 34 -2.08 -20.15 5.70
CA GLU A 34 -1.84 -21.60 5.67
C GLU A 34 -2.80 -22.31 6.64
N GLY A 35 -3.51 -23.34 6.15
CA GLY A 35 -4.55 -24.02 6.93
C GLY A 35 -5.95 -23.38 6.83
N PHE A 36 -6.09 -22.19 6.25
CA PHE A 36 -7.37 -21.48 6.10
C PHE A 36 -7.90 -21.41 4.67
N GLY A 37 -7.26 -22.10 3.73
CA GLY A 37 -7.71 -22.18 2.34
C GLY A 37 -9.11 -22.78 2.19
N ILE A 38 -9.78 -22.47 1.07
CA ILE A 38 -11.17 -22.89 0.74
C ILE A 38 -11.39 -24.39 0.94
N ALA A 39 -10.37 -25.23 0.68
CA ALA A 39 -10.44 -26.68 0.87
C ALA A 39 -10.67 -27.12 2.33
N ASN A 40 -10.32 -26.28 3.30
CA ASN A 40 -10.45 -26.55 4.73
C ASN A 40 -11.77 -26.07 5.33
N LEU A 41 -12.60 -25.33 4.56
CA LEU A 41 -13.95 -24.90 4.99
C LEU A 41 -14.87 -26.06 5.36
N ARG A 42 -14.59 -27.29 4.88
CA ARG A 42 -15.30 -28.50 5.33
C ARG A 42 -15.22 -28.75 6.85
N ARG A 43 -14.21 -28.17 7.52
CA ARG A 43 -14.01 -28.27 8.97
C ARG A 43 -14.93 -27.35 9.77
N LEU A 44 -15.67 -26.44 9.11
CA LEU A 44 -16.70 -25.59 9.74
C LEU A 44 -17.93 -26.36 10.22
N VAL A 45 -17.99 -27.66 9.96
CA VAL A 45 -19.11 -28.53 10.34
C VAL A 45 -18.55 -29.75 11.06
N GLY A 46 -19.18 -30.15 12.18
CA GLY A 46 -18.73 -31.27 13.01
C GLY A 46 -17.96 -30.82 14.27
N SER A 47 -17.29 -31.75 14.93
CA SER A 47 -16.65 -31.54 16.25
C SER A 47 -15.51 -30.51 16.24
N ASP A 48 -14.84 -30.35 15.11
CA ASP A 48 -13.69 -29.43 14.95
C ASP A 48 -14.11 -27.99 14.62
N ALA A 49 -15.40 -27.76 14.36
CA ALA A 49 -15.93 -26.50 13.85
C ALA A 49 -15.56 -25.32 14.76
N SER A 50 -15.76 -25.46 16.07
CA SER A 50 -15.53 -24.39 17.05
C SER A 50 -14.09 -23.86 17.03
N ASN A 51 -13.10 -24.76 16.98
CA ASN A 51 -11.70 -24.36 16.97
C ASN A 51 -11.32 -23.74 15.61
N TYR A 52 -11.82 -24.31 14.52
CA TYR A 52 -11.54 -23.79 13.18
C TYR A 52 -12.17 -22.41 12.94
N THR A 53 -13.38 -22.16 13.44
CA THR A 53 -14.00 -20.82 13.40
C THR A 53 -13.22 -19.81 14.23
N ALA A 54 -12.80 -20.15 15.46
CA ALA A 54 -12.04 -19.24 16.31
C ALA A 54 -10.71 -18.81 15.66
N SER A 55 -9.98 -19.77 15.07
CA SER A 55 -8.74 -19.47 14.35
C SER A 55 -8.96 -18.64 13.08
N LEU A 56 -10.09 -18.81 12.39
CA LEU A 56 -10.47 -17.96 11.25
C LEU A 56 -10.80 -16.54 11.69
N GLU A 57 -11.54 -16.38 12.77
CA GLU A 57 -11.88 -15.08 13.35
C GLU A 57 -10.60 -14.32 13.73
N GLU A 58 -9.66 -14.97 14.43
CA GLU A 58 -8.35 -14.39 14.78
C GLU A 58 -7.55 -13.97 13.54
N LEU A 59 -7.54 -14.80 12.48
CA LEU A 59 -6.87 -14.46 11.23
C LEU A 59 -7.47 -13.19 10.60
N TYR A 60 -8.81 -13.13 10.51
CA TYR A 60 -9.48 -11.98 9.91
C TYR A 60 -9.31 -10.71 10.73
N GLU A 61 -9.36 -10.79 12.06
CA GLU A 61 -9.05 -9.66 12.95
C GLU A 61 -7.63 -9.13 12.72
N ASN A 62 -6.64 -10.03 12.61
CA ASN A 62 -5.26 -9.65 12.32
C ASN A 62 -5.09 -8.99 10.94
N MET A 63 -5.77 -9.51 9.92
CA MET A 63 -5.76 -8.91 8.58
C MET A 63 -6.40 -7.51 8.58
N LEU A 64 -7.54 -7.35 9.27
CA LEU A 64 -8.20 -6.06 9.43
C LEU A 64 -7.31 -5.03 10.11
N ALA A 65 -6.62 -5.41 11.18
CA ALA A 65 -5.67 -4.53 11.88
C ALA A 65 -4.50 -4.08 10.98
N LYS A 66 -3.96 -4.99 10.14
CA LYS A 66 -2.90 -4.65 9.17
C LYS A 66 -3.41 -3.68 8.10
N ILE A 67 -4.63 -3.87 7.60
CA ILE A 67 -5.24 -2.98 6.59
C ILE A 67 -5.48 -1.59 7.18
N ASP A 68 -6.02 -1.48 8.39
CA ASP A 68 -6.22 -0.19 9.07
C ASP A 68 -4.90 0.56 9.26
N ASN A 69 -3.86 -0.15 9.71
CA ASN A 69 -2.54 0.43 9.88
C ASN A 69 -1.97 0.97 8.54
N LEU A 70 -2.09 0.19 7.46
CA LEU A 70 -1.65 0.60 6.14
C LEU A 70 -2.43 1.82 5.62
N ALA A 71 -3.75 1.85 5.82
CA ALA A 71 -4.58 2.98 5.44
C ALA A 71 -4.12 4.27 6.15
N ARG A 72 -3.86 4.21 7.46
CA ARG A 72 -3.33 5.34 8.23
C ARG A 72 -1.95 5.80 7.74
N GLN A 73 -1.08 4.86 7.36
CA GLN A 73 0.23 5.21 6.79
C GLN A 73 0.08 5.91 5.43
N ALA A 74 -0.82 5.43 4.57
CA ALA A 74 -1.13 6.04 3.27
C ALA A 74 -1.70 7.46 3.44
N GLU A 75 -2.64 7.66 4.37
CA GLU A 75 -3.18 8.98 4.70
C GLU A 75 -2.10 9.96 5.15
N LYS A 76 -1.20 9.51 6.05
CA LYS A 76 -0.07 10.33 6.52
C LYS A 76 0.88 10.69 5.37
N SER A 77 1.18 9.74 4.48
CA SER A 77 2.03 9.97 3.32
C SER A 77 1.40 10.99 2.36
N ASN A 78 0.10 10.85 2.05
CA ASN A 78 -0.63 11.78 1.20
C ASN A 78 -0.60 13.21 1.77
N ALA A 79 -0.81 13.39 3.07
CA ALA A 79 -0.72 14.70 3.70
C ALA A 79 0.65 15.36 3.52
N MET A 80 1.74 14.57 3.55
CA MET A 80 3.09 15.06 3.29
C MET A 80 3.30 15.44 1.81
N ILE A 81 2.76 14.65 0.89
CA ILE A 81 2.78 14.95 -0.55
C ILE A 81 2.04 16.27 -0.82
N ASP A 82 0.84 16.46 -0.26
CA ASP A 82 0.06 17.68 -0.43
C ASP A 82 0.81 18.94 0.03
N LEU A 83 1.51 18.84 1.16
CA LEU A 83 2.37 19.93 1.66
C LEU A 83 3.50 20.23 0.69
N GLN A 84 4.17 19.20 0.17
CA GLN A 84 5.27 19.35 -0.77
C GLN A 84 4.79 19.92 -2.11
N GLU A 85 3.64 19.48 -2.62
CA GLU A 85 3.04 20.00 -3.85
C GLU A 85 2.68 21.48 -3.71
N ASN A 86 2.12 21.88 -2.57
CA ASN A 86 1.80 23.27 -2.27
C ASN A 86 3.07 24.14 -2.22
N TYR A 87 4.12 23.64 -1.55
CA TYR A 87 5.41 24.32 -1.50
C TYR A 87 6.02 24.49 -2.90
N ASN A 88 6.07 23.41 -3.69
CA ASN A 88 6.58 23.43 -5.06
C ASN A 88 5.77 24.39 -5.96
N ARG A 89 4.44 24.42 -5.81
CA ARG A 89 3.57 25.36 -6.53
C ARG A 89 3.94 26.81 -6.22
N LYS A 90 4.16 27.16 -4.95
CA LYS A 90 4.60 28.51 -4.54
C LYS A 90 5.97 28.87 -5.13
N LEU A 91 6.93 27.94 -5.10
CA LEU A 91 8.24 28.15 -5.71
C LEU A 91 8.14 28.41 -7.21
N ARG A 92 7.35 27.62 -7.94
CA ARG A 92 7.12 27.82 -9.38
C ARG A 92 6.53 29.19 -9.67
N GLN A 93 5.53 29.62 -8.89
CA GLN A 93 4.96 30.97 -9.03
C GLN A 93 6.00 32.08 -8.78
N LYS A 94 6.86 31.91 -7.77
CA LYS A 94 7.93 32.88 -7.50
C LYS A 94 8.95 32.93 -8.64
N ALA A 95 9.41 31.77 -9.11
CA ALA A 95 10.36 31.68 -10.21
C ALA A 95 9.84 32.36 -11.49
N VAL A 96 8.55 32.18 -11.80
CA VAL A 96 7.88 32.86 -12.91
C VAL A 96 7.91 34.38 -12.71
N ARG A 97 7.55 34.89 -11.53
CA ARG A 97 7.56 36.34 -11.25
C ARG A 97 8.96 36.95 -11.41
N THR A 98 9.98 36.31 -10.86
CA THR A 98 11.37 36.77 -10.93
C THR A 98 12.00 36.63 -12.32
N ALA A 99 11.40 35.84 -13.22
CA ALA A 99 11.86 35.70 -14.61
C ALA A 99 11.28 36.78 -15.54
N PHE A 100 10.30 37.55 -15.08
CA PHE A 100 9.65 38.65 -15.82
C PHE A 100 10.00 40.04 -15.26
N GLU A 101 10.89 40.12 -14.26
CA GLU A 101 11.59 41.33 -13.79
C GLU A 101 12.98 41.40 -14.43
#